data_AF-A0A523KH37-F1
#
_entry.id   AF-A0A523KH37-F1
#
_cell.length_a   1.000
_cell.length_b   1.000
_cell.length_c   1.000
_cell.angle_alpha   90.00
_cell.angle_beta   90.00
_cell.angle_gamma   90.00
#
_symmetry.space_group_name_H-M   'P 1'
#
loop_
_entity.id
_entity.type
_entity.pdbx_description
1 polymer ?
#
loop_
_entity_poly.entity_id
_entity_poly.type
_entity_poly.pdbx_seq_one_letter_code
_entity_poly.pdbx_strand_id
1 'polypeptide(L)' 'MSDTREINTLLCFDFGTKRIGVAVGQFITQTATPLETVKNKNKRPDWDHIKRL' A
#
# COMPACT_ATOMS: atom_id res chain seq x y z
N MET A 1 21.98 -20.98 5.76
CA MET A 1 20.54 -20.67 5.70
C MET A 1 20.42 -19.17 5.72
N SER A 2 20.47 -18.55 4.56
CA SER A 2 20.61 -17.10 4.42
C SER A 2 20.14 -16.71 3.03
N ASP A 3 18.83 -16.47 2.88
CA ASP A 3 18.32 -15.53 1.86
C ASP A 3 16.84 -15.15 2.05
N THR A 4 16.37 -15.01 3.30
CA THR A 4 15.08 -14.35 3.52
C THR A 4 15.40 -12.87 3.70
N ARG A 5 15.18 -12.04 2.67
CA ARG A 5 15.18 -10.60 2.86
C ARG A 5 14.22 -10.29 4.01
N GLU A 6 14.69 -9.60 5.03
CA GLU A 6 13.82 -9.20 6.14
C GLU A 6 12.73 -8.26 5.58
N ILE A 7 11.50 -8.78 5.53
CA ILE A 7 10.34 -7.98 5.16
C ILE A 7 10.00 -7.12 6.37
N ASN A 8 10.48 -5.88 6.39
CA ASN A 8 10.23 -4.99 7.52
C ASN A 8 8.97 -4.16 7.32
N THR A 9 8.70 -3.68 6.11
CA THR A 9 7.56 -2.81 5.79
C THR A 9 6.76 -3.37 4.61
N LEU A 10 5.44 -3.35 4.72
CA LEU A 10 4.52 -3.73 3.65
C LEU A 10 3.67 -2.52 3.23
N LEU A 11 3.47 -2.34 1.92
CA LEU A 11 2.51 -1.39 1.37
C LEU A 11 1.32 -2.16 0.78
N CYS A 12 0.12 -1.90 1.31
CA CYS A 12 -1.09 -2.66 1.00
C CYS A 12 -2.08 -1.79 0.23
N PHE A 13 -2.69 -2.37 -0.81
CA PHE A 13 -3.71 -1.69 -1.63
C PHE A 13 -5.04 -2.45 -1.59
N ASP A 14 -6.11 -1.76 -1.20
CA ASP A 14 -7.49 -2.24 -1.28
C ASP A 14 -8.17 -1.62 -2.50
N PHE A 15 -8.35 -2.41 -3.56
CA PHE A 15 -8.81 -1.90 -4.84
C PHE A 15 -10.31 -1.55 -4.81
N GLY A 16 -10.64 -0.31 -5.16
CA GLY A 16 -11.98 0.10 -5.51
C GLY A 16 -12.04 0.85 -6.84
N THR A 17 -13.19 0.79 -7.50
CA THR A 17 -13.42 1.37 -8.84
C THR A 17 -13.43 2.90 -8.86
N LYS A 18 -13.56 3.54 -7.70
CA LYS A 18 -13.51 5.00 -7.52
C LYS A 18 -12.35 5.45 -6.63
N ARG A 19 -12.02 4.66 -5.61
CA ARG A 19 -10.97 4.94 -4.62
C ARG A 19 -10.28 3.64 -4.28
N ILE A 20 -8.97 3.71 -4.08
CA ILE A 20 -8.13 2.60 -3.62
C ILE A 20 -7.68 2.96 -2.20
N GLY A 21 -7.97 2.12 -1.22
CA GLY A 21 -7.42 2.30 0.12
C GLY A 21 -5.95 1.90 0.15
N VAL A 22 -5.13 2.64 0.88
CA VAL A 22 -3.72 2.31 1.12
C VAL A 22 -3.44 2.23 2.61
N ALA A 23 -2.70 1.20 3.01
CA ALA A 23 -2.23 1.02 4.38
C ALA A 23 -0.75 0.61 4.39
N VAL A 24 -0.06 0.90 5.49
CA VAL A 24 1.32 0.46 5.74
C VAL A 24 1.34 -0.57 6.87
N GLY A 25 2.09 -1.65 6.68
CA GLY A 25 2.22 -2.78 7.60
C GLY A 25 3.62 -2.91 8.21
N GLN A 26 3.65 -2.99 9.54
CA GLN A 26 4.68 -3.51 10.47
C GLN A 26 4.80 -5.02 10.49
N PHE A 27 5.79 -5.67 9.86
CA PHE A 27 5.97 -7.11 10.05
C PHE A 27 6.42 -7.46 11.47
N ILE A 28 7.43 -6.74 12.00
CA ILE A 28 7.98 -6.99 13.33
C ILE A 28 6.91 -6.82 14.42
N THR A 29 6.14 -5.73 14.33
CA THR A 29 5.08 -5.41 15.29
C THR A 29 3.76 -6.08 14.99
N GLN A 30 3.60 -6.69 13.81
CA GLN A 30 2.36 -7.26 13.29
C GLN A 30 1.18 -6.28 13.29
N THR A 31 1.47 -5.00 13.05
CA THR A 31 0.47 -3.92 13.04
C THR A 31 0.31 -3.32 11.65
N ALA A 32 -0.85 -2.76 11.36
CA ALA A 32 -1.07 -1.94 10.17
C ALA A 32 -1.78 -0.64 10.52
N THR A 33 -1.58 0.40 9.73
CA THR A 33 -2.25 1.70 9.89
C THR A 33 -2.67 2.22 8.52
N PRO A 34 -3.89 2.80 8.39
CA PRO A 34 -4.30 3.45 7.15
C PRO A 34 -3.33 4.59 6.82
N LEU A 35 -2.95 4.68 5.54
CA LEU A 35 -2.05 5.72 5.04
C LEU A 35 -2.87 6.81 4.34
N GLU A 36 -3.52 6.46 3.22
CA GLU A 36 -4.38 7.37 2.48
C GLU A 36 -5.30 6.63 1.49
N THR A 37 -6.14 7.36 0.76
CA THR A 37 -6.90 6.81 -0.37
C THR A 37 -6.43 7.43 -1.69
N VAL A 38 -6.12 6.60 -2.67
CA VAL A 38 -5.78 7.02 -4.03
C VAL A 38 -7.05 7.09 -4.88
N LYS A 39 -7.19 8.12 -5.72
CA LYS A 39 -8.30 8.21 -6.67
C LYS A 39 -8.11 7.19 -7.79
N ASN A 40 -9.18 6.50 -8.15
CA ASN A 40 -9.22 5.64 -9.33
C ASN A 40 -10.31 6.16 -10.26
N LYS A 41 -9.93 7.00 -11.24
CA LYS A 41 -10.88 7.63 -12.16
C LYS A 41 -10.80 6.93 -13.50
N ASN A 42 -11.94 6.56 -14.08
CA ASN A 42 -12.01 5.90 -15.39
C ASN A 42 -11.11 4.65 -15.50
N LYS A 43 -11.05 3.84 -14.44
CA LYS A 43 -10.16 2.66 -14.34
C LYS A 43 -8.67 2.99 -14.42
N ARG A 44 -8.28 4.23 -14.12
CA ARG A 44 -6.89 4.68 -14.01
C ARG A 44 -6.63 5.17 -12.58
N PRO A 45 -5.85 4.42 -11.79
CA PRO A 45 -5.29 4.91 -10.54
C PRO A 45 -4.47 6.18 -10.78
N ASP A 46 -4.48 7.08 -9.81
CA ASP A 46 -3.55 8.20 -9.77
C ASP A 46 -2.13 7.68 -9.48
N TRP A 47 -1.37 7.37 -10.54
CA TRP A 47 -0.04 6.78 -10.44
C TRP A 47 1.00 7.73 -9.86
N ASP A 48 0.86 9.04 -10.08
CA ASP A 48 1.76 10.04 -9.51
C ASP A 48 1.57 10.12 -7.99
N HIS A 49 0.33 9.97 -7.53
CA HIS A 49 0.01 9.79 -6.11
C HIS A 49 0.68 8.53 -5.55
N ILE A 50 0.52 7.38 -6.21
CA ILE A 50 1.13 6.11 -5.78
C ILE A 50 2.66 6.19 -5.74
N LYS A 51 3.30 6.88 -6.69
CA LYS A 51 4.76 7.00 -6.77
C LYS A 51 5.37 7.76 -5.58
N ARG A 52 4.60 8.64 -4.95
CA ARG A 52 5.03 9.42 -3.78
C ARG A 52 5.01 8.59 -2.48
N LEU A 53 4.20 7.53 -2.44
CA LEU A 53 4.08 6.62 -1.31
C LEU A 53 5.29 5.70 -1.16
#